data_AF-A0A2X2JGT8-F1
#
_entry.id   AF-A0A2X2JGT8-F1
#
_cell.length_a   1.000
_cell.length_b   1.000
_cell.length_c   1.000
_cell.angle_alpha   90.00
_cell.angle_beta   90.00
_cell.angle_gamma   90.00
#
_symmetry.space_group_name_H-M   'P 1'
#
loop_
_entity.id
_entity.type
_entity.pdbx_description
1 polymer ?
#
loop_
_entity_poly.entity_id
_entity_poly.type
_entity_poly.pdbx_seq_one_letter_code
_entity_poly.pdbx_strand_id
1 'polypeptide(L)'
;MAVALLPVLLIVLFTLLPYCYHTSNIALQQGVKFVGNPTVVMVIALSAATYFLGLKLGRSMANVMTIYESAVKDIAMILLIIAGSGIFKQVMEDSGVSLLLANTLQQLSISPLLLAWLITAVIRGCVGSATVAALTAAGVLLPIVTGGEADPNLMVLAIGAGSLMFSHVNDAGFWLFKEYFGLSVKDTLFSWSIMEAIVSIVGLLAVLLLQLILY
;
A
#
# COMPACT_ATOMS: atom_id res chain seq x y z
N MET A 1 -10.54 -22.04 11.68
CA MET A 1 -10.89 -21.08 10.62
C MET A 1 -11.24 -19.70 11.17
N ALA A 2 -12.16 -19.57 12.13
CA ALA A 2 -12.53 -18.26 12.72
C ALA A 2 -11.34 -17.46 13.28
N VAL A 3 -10.39 -18.10 13.98
CA VAL A 3 -9.20 -17.43 14.54
C VAL A 3 -8.25 -16.91 13.45
N ALA A 4 -8.14 -17.62 12.32
CA ALA A 4 -7.30 -17.21 11.20
C ALA A 4 -7.89 -16.00 10.44
N LEU A 5 -9.22 -15.87 10.42
CA LEU A 5 -9.94 -14.76 9.80
C LEU A 5 -10.10 -13.55 10.74
N LEU A 6 -9.74 -13.71 12.01
CA LEU A 6 -9.93 -12.68 13.03
C LEU A 6 -9.31 -11.33 12.69
N PRO A 7 -8.06 -11.22 12.16
CA PRO A 7 -7.51 -9.91 11.81
C PRO A 7 -8.35 -9.20 10.75
N VAL A 8 -8.77 -9.93 9.71
CA VAL A 8 -9.57 -9.38 8.61
C VAL A 8 -10.93 -8.91 9.13
N LEU A 9 -11.61 -9.72 9.94
CA LEU A 9 -12.90 -9.37 10.52
C LEU A 9 -12.81 -8.13 11.42
N LEU A 10 -11.76 -8.02 12.23
CA LEU A 10 -11.53 -6.86 13.09
C LEU A 10 -11.22 -5.60 12.28
N ILE A 11 -10.37 -5.68 11.24
CA ILE A 11 -10.07 -4.53 10.37
C ILE A 11 -11.34 -4.03 9.69
N VAL A 12 -12.13 -4.93 9.09
CA VAL A 12 -13.40 -4.57 8.44
C VAL A 12 -14.35 -3.92 9.43
N LEU A 13 -14.51 -4.52 10.63
CA LEU A 13 -15.36 -3.96 11.68
C LEU A 13 -14.93 -2.54 12.07
N PHE A 14 -13.64 -2.33 12.38
CA PHE A 14 -13.16 -1.02 12.82
C PHE A 14 -13.07 0.02 11.70
N THR A 15 -13.01 -0.40 10.45
CA THR A 15 -13.07 0.50 9.29
C THR A 15 -14.51 0.95 9.02
N LEU A 16 -15.51 0.08 9.23
CA LEU A 16 -16.92 0.40 9.01
C LEU A 16 -17.56 1.16 10.18
N LEU A 17 -17.11 0.92 11.41
CA LEU A 17 -17.67 1.52 12.63
C LEU A 17 -17.80 3.07 12.56
N PRO A 18 -16.80 3.83 12.07
CA PRO A 18 -16.90 5.29 11.93
C PRO A 18 -17.98 5.77 10.95
N TYR A 19 -18.39 4.93 10.00
CA TYR A 19 -19.43 5.24 9.02
C TYR A 19 -20.84 4.89 9.53
N CYS A 20 -20.96 3.90 10.40
CA CYS A 20 -22.25 3.48 10.96
C CYS A 20 -22.62 4.25 12.24
N TYR A 21 -21.63 4.71 13.02
CA TYR A 21 -21.85 5.39 14.29
C TYR A 21 -21.11 6.73 14.35
N HIS A 22 -21.85 7.81 14.12
CA HIS A 22 -21.37 9.17 14.39
C HIS A 22 -21.58 9.50 15.87
N THR A 23 -20.55 9.29 16.69
CA THR A 23 -20.53 9.73 18.09
C THR A 23 -19.80 11.06 18.22
N SER A 24 -20.30 11.97 19.05
CA SER A 24 -19.60 13.23 19.39
C SER A 24 -18.56 13.06 20.50
N ASN A 25 -18.45 11.86 21.08
CA ASN A 25 -17.50 11.58 22.16
C ASN A 25 -16.09 11.31 21.60
N ILE A 26 -15.20 12.29 21.79
CA ILE A 26 -13.82 12.26 21.31
C ILE A 26 -13.04 11.06 21.89
N ALA A 27 -13.26 10.72 23.17
CA ALA A 27 -12.56 9.61 23.81
C ALA A 27 -12.96 8.25 23.21
N LEU A 28 -14.25 8.06 22.90
CA LEU A 28 -14.74 6.85 22.24
C LEU A 28 -14.17 6.72 20.82
N GLN A 29 -14.13 7.82 20.06
CA GLN A 29 -13.53 7.83 18.72
C GLN A 29 -12.04 7.49 18.74
N GLN A 30 -11.28 8.02 19.69
CA GLN A 30 -9.86 7.71 19.84
C GLN A 30 -9.65 6.24 20.23
N GLY A 31 -10.46 5.70 21.12
CA GLY A 31 -10.44 4.27 21.47
C GLY A 31 -10.70 3.37 20.27
N VAL A 32 -11.74 3.68 19.48
CA VAL A 32 -12.06 2.92 18.24
C VAL A 32 -10.92 3.01 17.22
N LYS A 33 -10.33 4.19 17.00
CA LYS A 33 -9.18 4.36 16.11
C LYS A 33 -7.95 3.60 16.59
N PHE A 34 -7.72 3.55 17.91
CA PHE A 34 -6.60 2.82 18.49
C PHE A 34 -6.74 1.31 18.27
N VAL A 35 -7.90 0.74 18.61
CA VAL A 35 -8.14 -0.71 18.43
C VAL A 35 -8.24 -1.08 16.95
N GLY A 36 -8.74 -0.17 16.11
CA GLY A 36 -8.78 -0.32 14.66
C GLY A 36 -7.43 -0.20 13.95
N ASN A 37 -6.37 0.21 14.66
CA ASN A 37 -5.05 0.28 14.07
C ASN A 37 -4.58 -1.14 13.65
N PRO A 38 -4.13 -1.35 12.40
CA PRO A 38 -3.73 -2.66 11.92
C PRO A 38 -2.70 -3.36 12.81
N THR A 39 -1.74 -2.62 13.37
CA THR A 39 -0.73 -3.17 14.27
C THR A 39 -1.36 -3.71 15.55
N VAL A 40 -2.29 -2.98 16.15
CA VAL A 40 -3.01 -3.40 17.36
C VAL A 40 -3.89 -4.61 17.07
N VAL A 41 -4.62 -4.59 15.95
CA VAL A 41 -5.44 -5.72 15.50
C VAL A 41 -4.58 -6.99 15.31
N MET A 42 -3.40 -6.86 14.70
CA MET A 42 -2.50 -8.00 14.50
C MET A 42 -1.99 -8.57 15.84
N VAL A 43 -1.68 -7.72 16.83
CA VAL A 43 -1.30 -8.18 18.18
C VAL A 43 -2.45 -8.93 18.86
N ILE A 44 -3.68 -8.41 18.78
CA ILE A 44 -4.88 -9.07 19.31
C ILE A 44 -5.09 -10.43 18.63
N ALA A 45 -4.98 -10.47 17.31
CA ALA A 45 -5.18 -11.70 16.55
C ALA A 45 -4.10 -12.74 16.85
N LEU A 46 -2.83 -12.33 16.96
CA LEU A 46 -1.73 -13.22 17.35
C LEU A 46 -1.91 -13.75 18.77
N SER A 47 -2.37 -12.91 19.70
CA SER A 47 -2.68 -13.33 21.08
C SER A 47 -3.82 -14.34 21.12
N ALA A 48 -4.88 -14.10 20.36
CA ALA A 48 -5.99 -15.04 20.20
C ALA A 48 -5.53 -16.36 19.56
N ALA A 49 -4.68 -16.32 18.54
CA ALA A 49 -4.10 -17.51 17.91
C ALA A 49 -3.24 -18.30 18.91
N THR A 50 -2.38 -17.64 19.68
CA THR A 50 -1.56 -18.24 20.74
C THR A 50 -2.44 -19.03 21.72
N TYR A 51 -3.53 -18.42 22.18
CA TYR A 51 -4.42 -19.02 23.15
C TYR A 51 -5.28 -20.15 22.56
N PHE A 52 -6.02 -19.87 21.48
CA PHE A 52 -7.00 -20.81 20.93
C PHE A 52 -6.39 -21.96 20.12
N LEU A 53 -5.31 -21.69 19.38
CA LEU A 53 -4.65 -22.69 18.51
C LEU A 53 -3.37 -23.27 19.14
N GLY A 54 -2.88 -22.68 20.23
CA GLY A 54 -1.76 -23.20 21.02
C GLY A 54 -2.23 -23.82 22.33
N LEU A 55 -2.40 -22.98 23.34
CA LEU A 55 -2.59 -23.39 24.75
C LEU A 55 -3.86 -24.21 24.97
N LYS A 56 -4.99 -23.80 24.37
CA LYS A 56 -6.28 -24.49 24.54
C LYS A 56 -6.31 -25.88 23.90
N LEU A 57 -5.43 -26.15 22.92
CA LEU A 57 -5.24 -27.46 22.32
C LEU A 57 -4.21 -28.32 23.08
N GLY A 58 -3.79 -27.89 24.28
CA GLY A 58 -2.85 -28.63 25.13
C GLY A 58 -1.38 -28.48 24.73
N ARG A 59 -1.03 -27.57 23.82
CA ARG A 59 0.37 -27.30 23.48
C ARG A 59 1.00 -26.48 24.60
N SER A 60 2.21 -26.85 25.03
CA SER A 60 3.00 -26.05 25.97
C SER A 60 3.42 -24.72 25.32
N MET A 61 3.66 -23.69 26.13
CA MET A 61 4.16 -22.40 25.63
C MET A 61 5.50 -22.57 24.89
N ALA A 62 6.36 -23.48 25.35
CA ALA A 62 7.61 -23.82 24.66
C ALA A 62 7.38 -24.30 23.22
N ASN A 63 6.38 -25.16 23.00
CA ASN A 63 6.04 -25.65 21.66
C ASN A 63 5.42 -24.56 20.78
N VAL A 64 4.77 -23.55 21.36
CA VAL A 64 4.26 -22.40 20.57
C VAL A 64 5.41 -21.49 20.17
N MET A 65 6.39 -21.27 21.06
CA MET A 65 7.56 -20.46 20.77
C MET A 65 8.43 -21.04 19.64
N THR A 66 8.56 -22.37 19.54
CA THR A 66 9.30 -22.99 18.43
C THR A 66 8.62 -22.76 17.07
N ILE A 67 7.29 -22.68 17.04
CA ILE A 67 6.53 -22.33 15.82
C ILE A 67 6.81 -20.88 15.43
N TYR A 68 6.83 -19.96 16.39
CA TYR A 68 7.19 -18.56 16.13
C TYR A 68 8.62 -18.42 15.65
N GLU A 69 9.55 -19.16 16.22
CA GLU A 69 10.94 -19.18 15.76
C GLU A 69 11.05 -19.63 14.29
N SER A 70 10.36 -20.70 13.91
CA SER A 70 10.33 -21.17 12.51
C SER A 70 9.72 -20.12 11.59
N ALA A 71 8.55 -19.57 11.95
CA ALA A 71 7.86 -18.58 11.13
C ALA A 71 8.69 -17.30 10.93
N VAL A 72 9.41 -16.84 11.96
CA VAL A 72 10.31 -15.68 11.87
C VAL A 72 11.50 -16.01 10.97
N LYS A 73 12.10 -17.21 11.06
CA LYS A 73 13.18 -17.63 10.17
C LYS A 73 12.75 -17.63 8.70
N ASP A 74 11.54 -18.11 8.41
CA ASP A 74 10.99 -18.18 7.05
C ASP A 74 10.85 -16.79 6.40
N ILE A 75 10.56 -15.75 7.19
CA ILE A 75 10.41 -14.37 6.69
C ILE A 75 11.61 -13.45 6.99
N ALA A 76 12.66 -13.95 7.65
CA ALA A 76 13.77 -13.10 8.10
C ALA A 76 14.49 -12.42 6.92
N MET A 77 14.73 -13.18 5.84
CA MET A 77 15.34 -12.62 4.62
C MET A 77 14.43 -11.58 3.98
N ILE A 78 13.12 -11.84 3.92
CA ILE A 78 12.11 -10.89 3.43
C ILE A 78 12.16 -9.59 4.23
N LEU A 79 12.15 -9.67 5.57
CA LEU A 79 12.18 -8.51 6.45
C LEU A 79 13.44 -7.66 6.24
N LEU A 80 14.61 -8.30 6.08
CA LEU A 80 15.87 -7.61 5.80
C LEU A 80 15.84 -6.88 4.46
N ILE A 81 15.28 -7.52 3.43
CA ILE A 81 15.15 -6.90 2.10
C ILE A 81 14.20 -5.70 2.16
N ILE A 82 13.02 -5.86 2.78
CA ILE A 82 12.04 -4.79 2.95
C ILE A 82 12.64 -3.61 3.74
N ALA A 83 13.42 -3.89 4.78
CA ALA A 83 14.11 -2.86 5.54
C ALA A 83 15.10 -2.07 4.67
N GLY A 84 15.89 -2.77 3.84
CA GLY A 84 16.80 -2.13 2.88
C GLY A 84 16.08 -1.26 1.85
N SER A 85 15.02 -1.78 1.23
CA SER A 85 14.16 -1.02 0.30
C SER A 85 13.52 0.19 0.99
N GLY A 86 13.12 0.07 2.25
CA GLY A 86 12.56 1.17 3.05
C GLY A 86 13.56 2.29 3.33
N ILE A 87 14.82 1.97 3.61
CA ILE A 87 15.89 2.98 3.80
C ILE A 87 16.17 3.69 2.47
N PHE A 88 16.32 2.94 1.37
CA PHE A 88 16.56 3.52 0.05
C PHE A 88 15.44 4.47 -0.37
N LYS A 89 14.19 4.04 -0.14
CA LYS A 89 12.99 4.88 -0.31
C LYS A 89 13.09 6.18 0.49
N GLN A 90 13.43 6.12 1.78
CA GLN A 90 13.54 7.31 2.63
C GLN A 90 14.62 8.27 2.14
N VAL A 91 15.77 7.76 1.68
CA VAL A 91 16.83 8.59 1.08
C VAL A 91 16.33 9.31 -0.18
N MET A 92 15.55 8.64 -1.03
CA MET A 92 14.96 9.25 -2.23
C MET A 92 13.94 10.34 -1.88
N GLU A 93 13.14 10.15 -0.82
CA GLU A 93 12.24 11.18 -0.29
C GLU A 93 13.00 12.38 0.28
N ASP A 94 13.95 12.12 1.19
CA ASP A 94 14.71 13.17 1.88
C ASP A 94 15.58 13.98 0.93
N SER A 95 16.07 13.37 -0.16
CA SER A 95 16.83 14.06 -1.21
C SER A 95 15.99 15.03 -2.05
N GLY A 96 14.66 14.96 -1.96
CA GLY A 96 13.75 15.80 -2.75
C GLY A 96 13.66 15.43 -4.24
N VAL A 97 14.27 14.33 -4.68
CA VAL A 97 14.26 13.86 -6.08
C VAL A 97 12.83 13.66 -6.58
N SER A 98 11.94 13.11 -5.76
CA SER A 98 10.53 12.90 -6.12
C SER A 98 9.79 14.21 -6.44
N LEU A 99 10.08 15.28 -5.70
CA LEU A 99 9.49 16.61 -5.92
C LEU A 99 10.07 17.27 -7.18
N LEU A 100 11.38 17.15 -7.40
CA LEU A 100 12.03 17.67 -8.59
C LEU A 100 11.47 17.02 -9.86
N LEU A 101 11.30 15.69 -9.86
CA LEU A 101 10.71 14.93 -10.97
C LEU A 101 9.28 15.39 -11.23
N ALA A 102 8.46 15.54 -10.18
CA ALA A 102 7.09 15.99 -10.30
C ALA A 102 7.01 17.40 -10.92
N ASN A 103 7.79 18.36 -10.41
CA ASN A 103 7.81 19.74 -10.90
C ASN A 103 8.30 19.85 -12.36
N THR A 104 9.24 18.99 -12.75
CA THR A 104 9.75 18.96 -14.14
C THR A 104 8.67 18.45 -15.09
N LEU A 105 7.98 17.38 -14.72
CA LEU A 105 6.92 16.79 -15.53
C LEU A 105 5.68 17.68 -15.63
N GLN A 106 5.39 18.51 -14.62
CA GLN A 106 4.31 19.50 -14.67
C GLN A 106 4.42 20.51 -15.82
N GLN A 107 5.61 20.69 -16.39
CA GLN A 107 5.81 21.59 -17.53
C GLN A 107 5.30 20.99 -18.85
N LEU A 108 4.95 19.69 -18.86
CA LEU A 108 4.41 19.02 -20.04
C LEU A 108 2.97 19.47 -20.32
N SER A 109 2.71 19.93 -21.54
CA SER A 109 1.39 20.33 -22.02
C SER A 109 0.53 19.12 -22.41
N ILE A 110 0.19 18.27 -21.45
CA ILE A 110 -0.63 17.06 -21.63
C ILE A 110 -1.90 17.12 -20.76
N SER A 111 -2.85 16.20 -21.01
CA SER A 111 -4.07 16.09 -20.21
C SER A 111 -3.74 15.98 -18.71
N PRO A 112 -4.42 16.71 -17.81
CA PRO A 112 -4.18 16.65 -16.37
C PRO A 112 -4.25 15.24 -15.78
N LEU A 113 -5.16 14.39 -16.27
CA LEU A 113 -5.29 13.01 -15.78
C LEU A 113 -4.10 12.15 -16.20
N LEU A 114 -3.63 12.31 -17.44
CA LEU A 114 -2.43 11.63 -17.92
C LEU A 114 -1.17 12.13 -17.20
N LEU A 115 -1.09 13.44 -16.97
CA LEU A 115 -0.01 14.07 -16.20
C LEU A 115 0.07 13.48 -14.80
N ALA A 116 -1.09 13.34 -14.14
CA ALA A 116 -1.16 12.81 -12.79
C ALA A 116 -0.73 11.36 -12.70
N TRP A 117 -1.22 10.53 -13.63
CA TRP A 117 -0.78 9.14 -13.74
C TRP A 117 0.73 9.06 -14.02
N LEU A 118 1.25 9.86 -14.95
CA LEU A 118 2.65 9.84 -15.37
C LEU A 118 3.60 10.26 -14.24
N ILE A 119 3.30 11.37 -13.55
CA ILE A 119 4.08 11.83 -12.40
C ILE A 119 4.11 10.75 -11.33
N THR A 120 2.95 10.19 -10.99
CA THR A 120 2.86 9.14 -9.96
C THR A 120 3.64 7.90 -10.38
N ALA A 121 3.52 7.47 -11.64
CA ALA A 121 4.22 6.32 -12.20
C ALA A 121 5.75 6.49 -12.17
N VAL A 122 6.25 7.65 -12.58
CA VAL A 122 7.69 7.95 -12.58
C VAL A 122 8.23 7.97 -11.15
N ILE A 123 7.54 8.66 -10.24
CA ILE A 123 7.94 8.68 -8.82
C ILE A 123 7.94 7.26 -8.28
N ARG A 124 6.94 6.44 -8.60
CA ARG A 124 6.94 5.05 -8.16
C ARG A 124 8.12 4.26 -8.72
N GLY A 125 8.39 4.39 -10.00
CA GLY A 125 9.53 3.73 -10.65
C GLY A 125 10.86 4.05 -9.95
N CYS A 126 11.01 5.26 -9.41
CA CYS A 126 12.20 5.67 -8.67
C CYS A 126 12.19 5.25 -7.19
N VAL A 127 11.07 5.48 -6.49
CA VAL A 127 10.95 5.39 -5.02
C VAL A 127 10.56 3.99 -4.54
N GLY A 128 9.80 3.24 -5.34
CA GLY A 128 9.40 1.88 -4.99
C GLY A 128 8.25 1.79 -3.98
N SER A 129 7.63 2.89 -3.54
CA SER A 129 6.46 2.86 -2.65
C SER A 129 5.22 3.49 -3.30
N ALA A 130 4.16 2.69 -3.46
CA ALA A 130 2.88 3.14 -4.01
C ALA A 130 2.26 4.30 -3.21
N THR A 131 2.24 4.17 -1.88
CA THR A 131 1.63 5.18 -1.00
C THR A 131 2.36 6.51 -1.05
N VAL A 132 3.70 6.50 -1.05
CA VAL A 132 4.47 7.73 -1.13
C VAL A 132 4.37 8.35 -2.51
N ALA A 133 4.50 7.56 -3.58
CA ALA A 133 4.34 8.08 -4.93
C ALA A 133 2.99 8.81 -5.09
N ALA A 134 1.90 8.20 -4.61
CA ALA A 134 0.57 8.80 -4.64
C ALA A 134 0.46 10.08 -3.81
N LEU A 135 0.97 10.08 -2.57
CA LEU A 135 0.92 11.26 -1.69
C LEU A 135 1.77 12.42 -2.21
N THR A 136 2.98 12.13 -2.73
CA THR A 136 3.84 13.13 -3.34
C THR A 136 3.19 13.73 -4.58
N ALA A 137 2.68 12.90 -5.49
CA ALA A 137 1.99 13.38 -6.69
C ALA A 137 0.75 14.21 -6.33
N ALA A 138 -0.07 13.76 -5.38
CA ALA A 138 -1.24 14.49 -4.91
C ALA A 138 -0.88 15.88 -4.34
N GLY A 139 0.21 15.98 -3.57
CA GLY A 139 0.68 17.26 -3.04
C GLY A 139 1.12 18.22 -4.14
N VAL A 140 1.84 17.72 -5.15
CA VAL A 140 2.35 18.54 -6.26
C VAL A 140 1.24 18.96 -7.22
N LEU A 141 0.26 18.09 -7.46
CA LEU A 141 -0.86 18.32 -8.40
C LEU A 141 -2.04 19.07 -7.79
N LEU A 142 -2.04 19.32 -6.48
CA LEU A 142 -3.13 20.01 -5.79
C LEU A 142 -3.54 21.34 -6.47
N PRO A 143 -2.61 22.21 -6.92
CA PRO A 143 -2.98 23.46 -7.59
C PRO A 143 -3.84 23.29 -8.84
N ILE A 144 -3.61 22.24 -9.63
CA ILE A 144 -4.35 21.94 -10.87
C ILE A 144 -5.82 21.64 -10.55
N VAL A 145 -6.05 20.87 -9.50
CA VAL A 145 -7.41 20.53 -9.03
C VAL A 145 -8.11 21.76 -8.47
N THR A 146 -7.41 22.55 -7.63
CA THR A 146 -8.00 23.78 -7.05
C THR A 146 -8.23 24.89 -8.07
N GLY A 147 -7.48 24.89 -9.18
CA GLY A 147 -7.66 25.78 -10.31
C GLY A 147 -8.86 25.44 -11.21
N GLY A 148 -9.51 24.29 -10.97
CA GLY A 148 -10.68 23.85 -11.74
C GLY A 148 -10.34 23.22 -13.09
N GLU A 149 -9.08 22.89 -13.34
CA GLU A 149 -8.63 22.32 -14.62
C GLU A 149 -8.92 20.82 -14.73
N ALA A 150 -9.24 20.14 -13.62
CA ALA A 150 -9.58 18.73 -13.61
C ALA A 150 -10.48 18.33 -12.44
N ASP A 151 -11.32 17.32 -12.64
CA ASP A 151 -12.16 16.76 -11.59
C ASP A 151 -11.33 16.07 -10.50
N PRO A 152 -11.51 16.43 -9.21
CA PRO A 152 -10.76 15.84 -8.10
C PRO A 152 -10.91 14.32 -7.99
N ASN A 153 -12.09 13.77 -8.31
CA ASN A 153 -12.34 12.33 -8.16
C ASN A 153 -11.59 11.55 -9.24
N LEU A 154 -11.65 12.01 -10.49
CA LEU A 154 -10.88 11.42 -11.59
C LEU A 154 -9.36 11.55 -11.35
N MET A 155 -8.92 12.67 -10.75
CA MET A 155 -7.53 12.88 -10.39
C MET A 155 -7.02 11.84 -9.38
N VAL A 156 -7.79 11.60 -8.31
CA VAL A 156 -7.44 10.57 -7.31
C VAL A 156 -7.37 9.18 -7.92
N LEU A 157 -8.27 8.85 -8.85
CA LEU A 157 -8.24 7.58 -9.56
C LEU A 157 -7.02 7.46 -10.49
N ALA A 158 -6.67 8.53 -11.21
CA ALA A 158 -5.49 8.55 -12.08
C ALA A 158 -4.18 8.39 -11.29
N ILE A 159 -4.05 9.09 -10.15
CA ILE A 159 -2.93 8.96 -9.22
C ILE A 159 -2.88 7.53 -8.66
N GLY A 160 -4.02 6.99 -8.21
CA GLY A 160 -4.13 5.63 -7.72
C GLY A 160 -3.66 4.59 -8.73
N ALA A 161 -4.11 4.71 -9.99
CA ALA A 161 -3.66 3.86 -11.09
C ALA A 161 -2.15 4.01 -11.35
N GLY A 162 -1.62 5.24 -11.39
CA GLY A 162 -0.18 5.49 -11.59
C GLY A 162 0.69 4.94 -10.46
N SER A 163 0.16 4.89 -9.23
CA SER A 163 0.85 4.32 -8.06
C SER A 163 1.02 2.79 -8.11
N LEU A 164 0.46 2.12 -9.11
CA LEU A 164 0.68 0.70 -9.38
C LEU A 164 1.58 0.50 -10.60
N MET A 165 2.17 1.56 -11.15
CA MET A 165 3.03 1.42 -12.31
C MET A 165 4.40 0.86 -11.91
N PHE A 166 4.75 -0.26 -12.51
CA PHE A 166 6.12 -0.79 -12.60
C PHE A 166 6.83 -0.94 -11.24
N SER A 167 6.25 -1.75 -10.34
CA SER A 167 6.94 -2.23 -9.14
C SER A 167 8.09 -3.18 -9.49
N HIS A 168 9.31 -2.87 -9.04
CA HIS A 168 10.51 -3.68 -9.28
C HIS A 168 11.38 -3.81 -8.02
N VAL A 169 12.69 -4.00 -8.17
CA VAL A 169 13.63 -4.28 -7.09
C VAL A 169 13.67 -3.21 -5.98
N ASN A 170 13.20 -1.99 -6.24
CA ASN A 170 13.10 -0.95 -5.21
C ASN A 170 11.83 -1.05 -4.33
N ASP A 171 10.89 -1.93 -4.68
CA ASP A 171 9.64 -2.14 -3.95
C ASP A 171 9.71 -3.33 -2.99
N ALA A 172 9.33 -3.10 -1.74
CA ALA A 172 9.14 -4.13 -0.73
C ALA A 172 8.13 -5.21 -1.15
N GLY A 173 7.06 -4.83 -1.85
CA GLY A 173 6.02 -5.75 -2.34
C GLY A 173 6.56 -6.78 -3.33
N PHE A 174 7.46 -6.36 -4.24
CA PHE A 174 8.13 -7.24 -5.20
C PHE A 174 8.90 -8.36 -4.50
N TRP A 175 9.66 -8.02 -3.45
CA TRP A 175 10.45 -8.99 -2.70
C TRP A 175 9.61 -9.90 -1.83
N LEU A 176 8.55 -9.37 -1.21
CA LEU A 176 7.58 -10.18 -0.48
C LEU A 176 6.98 -11.25 -1.39
N PHE A 177 6.55 -10.87 -2.61
CA PHE A 177 5.98 -11.81 -3.57
C PHE A 177 7.01 -12.85 -4.02
N LYS A 178 8.23 -12.42 -4.39
CA LYS A 178 9.32 -13.31 -4.80
C LYS A 178 9.57 -14.39 -3.75
N GLU A 179 9.81 -13.99 -2.51
CA GLU A 179 10.20 -14.93 -1.44
C GLU A 179 9.02 -15.79 -0.98
N TYR A 180 7.81 -15.24 -0.89
CA TYR A 180 6.62 -15.99 -0.51
C TYR A 180 6.33 -17.15 -1.48
N PHE A 181 6.56 -16.94 -2.78
CA PHE A 181 6.36 -17.96 -3.82
C PHE A 181 7.65 -18.68 -4.24
N GLY A 182 8.80 -18.34 -3.65
CA GLY A 182 10.10 -18.94 -4.00
C GLY A 182 10.53 -18.72 -5.46
N LEU A 183 10.14 -17.60 -6.07
CA LEU A 183 10.39 -17.30 -7.49
C LEU A 183 11.80 -16.75 -7.73
N SER A 184 12.28 -16.88 -8.98
CA SER A 184 13.48 -16.16 -9.42
C SER A 184 13.15 -14.68 -9.65
N VAL A 185 14.15 -13.79 -9.54
CA VAL A 185 13.97 -12.35 -9.81
C VAL A 185 13.40 -12.11 -11.21
N LYS A 186 13.86 -12.89 -12.20
CA LYS A 186 13.38 -12.81 -13.58
C LYS A 186 11.90 -13.15 -13.64
N ASP A 187 11.49 -14.27 -13.05
CA ASP A 187 10.10 -14.70 -13.08
C ASP A 187 9.20 -13.70 -12.35
N THR A 188 9.65 -13.16 -11.20
CA THR A 188 8.93 -12.10 -10.48
C THR A 188 8.77 -10.85 -11.33
N LEU A 189 9.77 -10.41 -12.10
CA LEU A 189 9.61 -9.27 -13.02
C LEU A 189 8.53 -9.55 -14.07
N PHE A 190 8.51 -10.75 -14.65
CA PHE A 190 7.52 -11.13 -15.66
C PHE A 190 6.12 -11.37 -15.10
N SER A 191 6.00 -11.81 -13.84
CA SER A 191 4.69 -12.07 -13.23
C SER A 191 4.14 -10.85 -12.49
N TRP A 192 4.94 -10.27 -11.60
CA TRP A 192 4.52 -9.19 -10.69
C TRP A 192 4.57 -7.84 -11.39
N SER A 193 5.74 -7.44 -11.90
CA SER A 193 5.94 -6.09 -12.45
C SER A 193 5.10 -5.85 -13.69
N ILE A 194 4.96 -6.86 -14.55
CA ILE A 194 4.08 -6.78 -15.73
C ILE A 194 2.61 -6.73 -15.31
N MET A 195 2.17 -7.56 -14.36
CA MET A 195 0.80 -7.51 -13.87
C MET A 195 0.45 -6.14 -13.28
N GLU A 196 1.33 -5.57 -12.45
CA GLU A 196 1.17 -4.23 -11.90
C GLU A 196 1.09 -3.17 -13.02
N ALA A 197 1.99 -3.22 -14.01
CA ALA A 197 1.95 -2.31 -15.14
C ALA A 197 0.65 -2.43 -15.96
N ILE A 198 0.14 -3.65 -16.17
CA ILE A 198 -1.15 -3.87 -16.83
C ILE A 198 -2.28 -3.23 -16.02
N VAL A 199 -2.34 -3.48 -14.72
CA VAL A 199 -3.37 -2.89 -13.83
C VAL A 199 -3.30 -1.36 -13.88
N SER A 200 -2.10 -0.78 -13.85
CA SER A 200 -1.89 0.66 -13.93
C SER A 200 -2.39 1.26 -15.24
N ILE A 201 -2.05 0.64 -16.38
CA ILE A 201 -2.45 1.10 -17.71
C ILE A 201 -3.96 0.93 -17.91
N VAL A 202 -4.52 -0.22 -17.54
CA VAL A 202 -5.97 -0.46 -17.62
C VAL A 202 -6.73 0.51 -16.72
N GLY A 203 -6.20 0.79 -15.52
CA GLY A 203 -6.75 1.81 -14.62
C GLY A 203 -6.76 3.20 -15.25
N LEU A 204 -5.66 3.63 -15.88
CA LEU A 204 -5.61 4.89 -16.62
C LEU A 204 -6.66 4.93 -17.75
N LEU A 205 -6.72 3.88 -18.57
CA LEU A 205 -7.68 3.81 -19.67
C LEU A 205 -9.13 3.89 -19.15
N ALA A 206 -9.44 3.20 -18.05
CA ALA A 206 -10.75 3.28 -17.41
C ALA A 206 -11.06 4.70 -16.91
N VAL A 207 -10.09 5.41 -16.33
CA VAL A 207 -10.24 6.80 -15.90
C VAL A 207 -10.50 7.73 -17.09
N LEU A 208 -9.76 7.57 -18.20
CA LEU A 208 -9.97 8.35 -19.42
C LEU A 208 -11.33 8.06 -20.07
N LEU A 209 -11.78 6.80 -20.04
CA LEU A 209 -13.11 6.44 -20.51
C LEU A 209 -14.21 7.05 -19.63
N LEU A 210 -14.04 7.03 -18.30
CA LEU A 210 -14.97 7.68 -17.38
C LEU A 210 -15.04 9.19 -17.61
N GLN A 211 -13.89 9.83 -17.88
CA GLN A 211 -13.87 11.25 -18.24
C GLN A 211 -14.75 11.53 -19.45
N LEU A 212 -14.64 10.72 -20.51
CA LEU A 212 -15.38 10.90 -21.76
C LEU A 212 -16.89 10.61 -21.63
N ILE A 213 -17.27 9.78 -20.66
CA ILE A 213 -18.69 9.46 -20.38
C ILE A 213 -19.34 10.54 -19.51
N LEU A 214 -18.59 11.09 -18.54
CA LEU A 214 -19.10 12.06 -17.57
C LEU A 214 -19.06 13.51 -18.09
N TYR A 215 -18.21 13.81 -19.09
CA TYR A 215 -17.99 15.13 -19.67
C TYR A 215 -17.94 15.06 -21.19
#